data_AF-U2NR38-F1
#
_entry.id   AF-U2NR38-F1
#
_cell.length_a   1.000
_cell.length_b   1.000
_cell.length_c   1.000
_cell.angle_alpha   90.00
_cell.angle_beta   90.00
_cell.angle_gamma   90.00
#
_symmetry.space_group_name_H-M   'P 1'
#
loop_
_entity.id
_entity.type
_entity.pdbx_description
1 polymer ?
#
loop_
_entity_poly.entity_id
_entity_poly.type
_entity_poly.pdbx_seq_one_letter_code
_entity_poly.pdbx_strand_id
1 'polypeptide(L)' 'MLGTQEIIIIALIILLLFGGKKIPELMKGLGKGVKSFKDGLNGLENDTNPTEKEAKDTKEVTTNANDK' A
#
# COMPACT_ATOMS: atom_id res chain seq x y z
N MET A 1 -23.15 16.21 17.29
CA MET A 1 -22.73 15.45 16.11
C MET A 1 -21.38 15.99 15.71
N LEU A 2 -20.34 15.17 15.64
CA LEU A 2 -19.04 15.64 15.16
C LEU A 2 -19.20 15.97 13.68
N GLY A 3 -19.25 17.25 13.37
CA GLY A 3 -19.29 17.78 12.02
C GLY A 3 -17.92 17.68 11.36
N THR A 4 -17.92 17.70 10.03
CA THR A 4 -16.70 17.68 9.21
C THR A 4 -15.68 18.74 9.65
N GLN A 5 -16.14 19.90 10.12
CA GLN A 5 -15.29 20.99 10.59
C GLN A 5 -14.48 20.63 11.86
N GLU A 6 -15.10 19.93 12.83
CA GLU A 6 -14.39 19.50 14.05
C GLU A 6 -13.33 18.44 13.73
N ILE A 7 -13.64 17.51 12.80
CA ILE A 7 -12.69 16.50 12.32
C ILE A 7 -11.49 17.16 11.63
N ILE A 8 -11.71 18.17 10.79
CA ILE A 8 -10.63 18.91 10.12
C ILE A 8 -9.72 19.61 11.14
N ILE A 9 -10.29 20.22 12.17
CA ILE A 9 -9.52 20.90 13.23
C ILE A 9 -8.64 19.89 13.99
N ILE A 10 -9.20 18.73 14.36
CA ILE A 10 -8.45 17.67 15.04
C ILE A 10 -7.32 17.15 14.14
N ALA A 11 -7.61 16.91 12.86
CA ALA A 11 -6.62 16.48 11.88
C ALA A 11 -5.48 17.51 11.73
N LEU A 12 -5.79 18.80 11.72
CA LEU A 12 -4.78 19.87 11.69
C LEU A 12 -3.91 19.90 12.95
N ILE A 13 -4.48 19.69 14.14
CA ILE A 13 -3.71 19.62 15.38
C ILE A 13 -2.74 18.42 15.34
N ILE A 14 -3.23 17.25 14.95
CA ILE A 14 -2.38 16.05 14.77
C ILE A 14 -1.29 16.32 13.72
N LEU A 15 -1.63 16.98 12.62
CA LEU A 15 -0.69 17.33 11.56
C LEU A 15 0.40 18.30 12.05
N LEU A 16 0.08 19.23 12.96
CA LEU A 16 1.05 20.14 13.56
C LEU A 16 1.97 19.44 14.57
N LEU A 17 1.43 18.52 15.38
CA LEU A 17 2.21 17.77 16.37
C LEU A 17 3.16 16.77 15.73
N PHE A 18 2.69 16.01 14.74
CA PHE A 18 3.47 14.96 14.09
C PHE A 18 4.16 15.45 12.80
N GLY A 19 3.72 16.56 12.22
CA GLY A 19 4.19 17.06 10.93
C GLY A 19 3.62 16.27 9.74
N GLY A 20 3.50 16.94 8.58
CA GLY A 20 2.98 16.30 7.35
C GLY A 20 3.83 15.18 6.77
N LYS A 21 5.09 15.01 7.23
CA LYS A 21 5.97 13.94 6.78
C LYS A 21 5.76 12.61 7.51
N LYS A 22 5.28 12.65 8.78
CA LYS A 22 5.13 11.43 9.59
C LYS A 22 3.93 10.60 9.19
N ILE A 23 2.82 11.22 8.81
CA ILE A 23 1.61 10.49 8.38
C ILE A 23 1.88 9.60 7.14
N PRO A 24 2.48 10.09 6.03
CA PRO A 24 2.84 9.24 4.88
C PRO A 24 3.90 8.18 5.19
N GLU A 25 4.85 8.49 6.07
CA GLU A 25 5.89 7.55 6.51
C GLU A 25 5.28 6.36 7.26
N LEU A 26 4.38 6.63 8.21
CA LEU A 26 3.64 5.61 8.95
C LEU A 26 2.68 4.82 8.05
N MET A 27 1.94 5.48 7.16
CA MET A 27 1.07 4.81 6.18
C MET A 27 1.84 3.88 5.26
N LYS A 28 3.03 4.28 4.79
CA LYS A 28 3.90 3.41 3.97
C LYS A 28 4.36 2.18 4.74
N GLY A 29 4.74 2.33 6.01
CA GLY A 29 5.12 1.22 6.88
C GLY A 29 3.95 0.26 7.12
N LEU A 30 2.79 0.79 7.49
CA LEU A 30 1.58 0.00 7.76
C LEU A 30 1.07 -0.68 6.48
N GLY A 31 1.08 0.00 5.33
CA GLY A 31 0.67 -0.56 4.05
C GLY A 31 1.55 -1.73 3.60
N LYS A 32 2.87 -1.63 3.81
CA LYS A 32 3.79 -2.75 3.58
C LYS A 32 3.50 -3.92 4.52
N GLY A 33 3.30 -3.65 5.81
CA GLY A 33 2.97 -4.68 6.81
C GLY A 33 1.67 -5.40 6.49
N VAL A 34 0.59 -4.67 6.18
CA VAL A 34 -0.70 -5.23 5.79
C VAL A 34 -0.59 -6.02 4.49
N LYS A 35 0.18 -5.55 3.51
CA LYS A 35 0.42 -6.29 2.26
C LYS A 35 1.12 -7.62 2.54
N SER A 36 2.26 -7.59 3.25
CA SER A 36 3.00 -8.81 3.60
C SER A 36 2.18 -9.77 4.46
N PHE A 37 1.35 -9.24 5.37
CA PHE A 37 0.44 -10.06 6.17
C PHE A 37 -0.60 -10.77 5.30
N LYS A 38 -1.20 -10.05 4.33
CA LYS A 38 -2.16 -10.65 3.39
C LYS A 38 -1.51 -11.64 2.43
N ASP A 39 -0.32 -11.33 1.93
CA ASP A 39 0.44 -12.23 1.06
C ASP A 39 0.80 -13.54 1.79
N GLY A 40 1.17 -13.45 3.07
CA GLY A 40 1.40 -14.61 3.92
C GLY A 40 0.13 -15.45 4.15
N LEU A 41 -1.00 -14.80 4.48
CA LEU A 41 -2.29 -15.49 4.64
C LEU A 41 -2.73 -16.21 3.36
N ASN A 42 -2.64 -15.53 2.21
CA ASN A 42 -2.97 -16.13 0.92
C ASN A 42 -2.02 -17.29 0.58
N GLY A 43 -0.73 -17.18 0.90
CA GLY A 43 0.23 -18.28 0.71
C GLY A 43 -0.18 -19.55 1.46
N LEU A 44 -0.65 -19.42 2.71
CA LEU A 44 -1.16 -20.55 3.49
C LEU A 44 -2.47 -21.12 2.91
N GLU A 45 -3.37 -20.29 2.39
CA GLU A 45 -4.62 -20.75 1.76
C GLU A 45 -4.35 -21.48 0.43
N ASN A 46 -3.39 -21.01 -0.37
CA ASN A 46 -3.03 -21.60 -1.67
C ASN A 46 -2.29 -22.95 -1.54
N ASP A 47 -1.58 -23.20 -0.44
CA ASP A 47 -0.98 -24.51 -0.15
C ASP A 47 -2.05 -25.61 0.12
N THR A 48 -3.31 -25.22 0.29
CA THR A 48 -4.44 -26.13 0.49
C THR A 48 -5.33 -26.27 -0.77
N ASN A 49 -5.08 -25.51 -1.85
CA ASN A 49 -5.80 -25.64 -3.12
C ASN A 49 -4.94 -25.16 -4.30
N PRO A 50 -4.40 -26.06 -5.16
CA PRO A 50 -3.47 -25.70 -6.21
C PRO A 50 -4.22 -25.26 -7.47
N THR A 51 -5.01 -24.19 -7.39
CA THR A 51 -5.51 -23.53 -8.60
C THR A 51 -5.71 -22.04 -8.35
N GLU A 52 -5.03 -21.26 -9.18
CA GLU A 52 -5.31 -19.85 -9.48
C GLU A 52 -4.69 -18.78 -8.56
N LYS A 53 -3.60 -18.14 -9.01
CA LYS A 53 -3.69 -16.87 -9.75
C LYS A 53 -2.32 -16.29 -10.08
N GLU A 54 -2.11 -16.12 -11.37
CA GLU A 54 -1.16 -15.19 -11.98
C GLU A 54 -1.53 -13.72 -11.72
N ALA A 55 -0.60 -12.85 -12.11
CA ALA A 55 -0.73 -11.41 -12.37
C ALA A 55 -0.39 -10.47 -11.19
N LYS A 56 0.85 -10.01 -11.15
CA LYS A 56 1.23 -8.69 -11.71
C LYS A 56 2.69 -8.35 -11.37
N ASP A 57 3.60 -8.71 -12.28
CA ASP A 57 4.77 -7.87 -12.54
C ASP A 57 5.08 -7.93 -14.05
N THR A 58 4.45 -7.02 -14.79
CA THR A 58 4.80 -6.75 -16.20
C THR A 58 4.69 -5.25 -16.38
N LYS A 59 5.76 -4.55 -16.02
CA LYS A 59 6.13 -3.27 -16.61
C LYS A 59 7.65 -3.16 -16.67
N GLU A 60 8.26 -3.87 -17.62
CA GLU A 60 9.43 -3.36 -18.34
C GLU A 60 9.66 -4.16 -19.63
N VAL A 61 8.97 -3.76 -20.70
CA VAL A 61 9.41 -4.01 -22.08
C VAL A 61 9.20 -2.70 -22.86
N THR A 62 10.29 -1.97 -23.06
CA THR A 62 10.66 -1.51 -24.40
C THR A 62 12.17 -1.49 -24.51
N THR A 63 12.66 -2.64 -24.95
CA THR A 63 13.97 -2.91 -25.51
C THR A 63 14.34 -1.89 -26.59
N ASN A 64 15.59 -1.46 -26.53
CA ASN A 64 16.30 -0.66 -27.53
C ASN A 64 16.14 -1.25 -28.94
N ALA A 65 15.66 -0.45 -29.89
CA ALA A 65 15.64 -0.80 -31.31
C ALA A 65 16.87 -0.16 -31.99
N ASN A 66 17.93 -0.95 -32.11
CA ASN A 66 19.04 -0.73 -33.02
C ASN A 66 19.40 -2.12 -33.57
N ASP A 67 19.01 -2.44 -34.81
CA ASP A 67 19.86 -3.14 -35.79
C ASP A 67 19.12 -3.31 -37.13
N LYS A 68 19.79 -2.82 -38.18
CA LYS A 68 19.70 -3.13 -39.62
C LYS A 68 18.75 -2.39 -40.56
#